data_AF-A0A7H9BS62-F1
#
_entry.id   AF-A0A7H9BS62-F1
#
_cell.length_a   1.000
_cell.length_b   1.000
_cell.length_c   1.000
_cell.angle_alpha   90.00
_cell.angle_beta   90.00
_cell.angle_gamma   90.00
#
_symmetry.space_group_name_H-M   'P 1'
#
loop_
_entity.id
_entity.type
_entity.pdbx_description
1 polymer ?
#
loop_
_entity_poly.entity_id
_entity_poly.type
_entity_poly.pdbx_seq_one_letter_code
_entity_poly.pdbx_strand_id
1 'polypeptide(L)'
;MLTTTASVVAPKVLKELIAAGSVSAARVEPGDKGLLIVVRAGMNERVLGAARGGLRYFQSLDGAASVLQSYGIMKFDVNTEHWVPKTMVRGYKQAPASVDADE
;
A
#
# COMPACT_ATOMS: atom_id res chain seq x y z
N MET A 1 4.37 -11.08 4.47
CA MET A 1 5.84 -10.83 4.33
C MET A 1 6.17 -10.46 2.89
N LEU A 2 6.87 -9.35 2.65
CA LEU A 2 7.44 -9.02 1.33
C LEU A 2 8.47 -10.10 0.95
N THR A 3 8.11 -10.99 0.03
CA THR A 3 9.04 -11.95 -0.56
C THR A 3 10.17 -11.21 -1.27
N THR A 4 11.40 -11.56 -0.89
CA THR A 4 12.69 -10.85 -1.05
C THR A 4 13.19 -10.62 -2.48
N THR A 5 12.33 -10.56 -3.50
CA THR A 5 12.72 -10.48 -4.92
C THR A 5 11.98 -9.43 -5.74
N ALA A 6 11.07 -8.66 -5.15
CA ALA A 6 10.31 -7.65 -5.90
C ALA A 6 11.17 -6.42 -6.27
N SER A 7 11.47 -6.26 -7.55
CA SER A 7 12.21 -5.09 -8.07
C SER A 7 11.38 -3.80 -8.00
N VAL A 8 12.01 -2.64 -7.80
CA VAL A 8 11.31 -1.35 -7.80
C VAL A 8 11.02 -0.91 -9.23
N VAL A 9 9.78 -0.51 -9.51
CA VAL A 9 9.35 0.01 -10.83
C VAL A 9 8.98 1.48 -10.74
N ALA A 10 9.59 2.32 -11.58
CA ALA A 10 9.26 3.73 -11.64
C ALA A 10 7.81 3.96 -12.13
N PRO A 11 7.13 5.02 -11.68
CA PRO A 11 5.74 5.32 -12.07
C PRO A 11 5.49 5.33 -13.58
N LYS A 12 6.43 5.84 -14.38
CA LYS A 12 6.32 5.90 -15.84
C LYS A 12 6.36 4.50 -16.46
N VAL A 13 7.32 3.68 -16.03
CA VAL A 13 7.47 2.29 -16.50
C VAL A 13 6.25 1.46 -16.11
N LEU A 14 5.67 1.68 -14.93
CA LEU A 14 4.45 1.00 -14.54
C LEU A 14 3.27 1.34 -15.48
N LYS A 15 3.12 2.60 -15.91
CA LYS A 15 2.08 2.98 -16.89
C LYS A 15 2.25 2.23 -18.21
N GLU A 16 3.49 2.13 -18.69
CA GLU A 16 3.80 1.43 -19.93
C GLU A 16 3.48 -0.07 -19.81
N LEU A 17 3.82 -0.71 -18.69
CA LEU A 17 3.45 -2.12 -18.43
C LEU A 17 1.94 -2.34 -18.37
N ILE A 18 1.20 -1.40 -17.78
CA ILE A 18 -0.27 -1.48 -17.73
C ILE A 18 -0.86 -1.30 -19.13
N ALA A 19 -0.39 -0.31 -19.89
CA ALA A 19 -0.84 -0.07 -21.26
C ALA A 19 -0.55 -1.27 -22.18
N ALA A 20 0.56 -1.98 -21.93
CA ALA A 20 0.91 -3.22 -22.62
C ALA A 20 0.15 -4.46 -22.12
N GLY A 21 -0.79 -4.32 -21.17
CA GLY A 21 -1.55 -5.44 -20.59
C GLY A 21 -0.69 -6.40 -19.76
N SER A 22 0.51 -5.99 -19.35
CA SER A 22 1.47 -6.87 -18.67
C SER A 22 1.19 -7.03 -17.18
N VAL A 23 0.37 -6.16 -16.58
CA VAL A 23 0.03 -6.21 -15.15
C VAL A 23 -1.19 -7.09 -14.93
N SER A 24 -1.02 -8.21 -14.22
CA SER A 24 -2.08 -9.20 -13.99
C SER A 24 -2.71 -9.11 -12.60
N ALA A 25 -2.02 -8.48 -11.63
CA ALA A 25 -2.52 -8.32 -10.28
C ALA A 25 -1.85 -7.12 -9.59
N ALA A 26 -2.53 -6.56 -8.59
CA ALA A 26 -1.98 -5.56 -7.69
C ALA A 26 -2.40 -5.89 -6.25
N ARG A 27 -1.51 -5.59 -5.31
CA ARG A 27 -1.78 -5.70 -3.89
C ARG A 27 -1.15 -4.57 -3.09
N VAL A 28 -1.74 -4.26 -1.96
CA VAL A 28 -1.17 -3.35 -0.97
C VAL A 28 -0.56 -4.18 0.16
N GLU A 29 0.69 -3.90 0.50
CA GLU A 29 1.47 -4.62 1.50
C GLU A 29 2.00 -3.69 2.60
N PRO A 30 2.16 -4.16 3.83
CA PRO A 30 2.91 -3.47 4.87
C PRO A 30 4.40 -3.37 4.50
N GLY A 31 4.99 -2.20 4.76
CA GLY A 31 6.41 -1.93 4.75
C GLY A 31 6.86 -1.24 6.04
N ASP A 32 8.16 -1.01 6.19
CA ASP A 32 8.78 -0.39 7.36
C ASP A 32 8.25 1.03 7.68
N LYS A 33 7.85 1.79 6.66
CA LYS A 33 7.41 3.21 6.81
C LYS A 33 5.93 3.45 6.49
N GLY A 34 5.17 2.39 6.24
CA GLY A 34 3.76 2.48 5.84
C GLY A 34 3.39 1.38 4.86
N LEU A 35 2.46 1.66 3.97
CA LEU A 35 1.99 0.72 2.96
C LEU A 35 2.75 0.88 1.65
N LEU A 36 2.89 -0.19 0.90
CA LEU A 36 3.52 -0.25 -0.42
C LEU A 36 2.53 -0.84 -1.42
N ILE A 37 2.60 -0.39 -2.68
CA ILE A 37 1.88 -1.04 -3.78
C ILE A 37 2.83 -2.02 -4.45
N VAL A 38 2.42 -3.28 -4.52
CA VAL A 38 3.10 -4.35 -5.26
C VAL A 38 2.23 -4.77 -6.43
N VAL A 39 2.81 -4.89 -7.61
CA VAL A 39 2.14 -5.37 -8.82
C VAL A 39 2.80 -6.63 -9.33
N ARG A 40 2.01 -7.53 -9.90
CA ARG A 40 2.52 -8.66 -10.69
C ARG A 40 2.53 -8.24 -12.15
N ALA A 41 3.71 -8.13 -12.73
CA ALA A 41 3.92 -7.80 -14.14
C ALA A 41 4.64 -8.97 -14.83
N GLY A 42 3.91 -9.71 -15.67
CA GLY A 42 4.37 -11.00 -16.18
C GLY A 42 4.68 -11.97 -15.03
N MET A 43 5.87 -12.57 -15.04
CA MET A 43 6.32 -13.51 -14.00
C MET A 43 6.90 -12.83 -12.74
N ASN A 44 7.01 -11.50 -12.73
CA ASN A 44 7.75 -10.78 -11.70
C ASN A 44 6.82 -9.95 -10.82
N GLU A 45 7.12 -9.91 -9.52
CA GLU A 45 6.57 -8.90 -8.63
C GLU A 45 7.42 -7.64 -8.69
N ARG A 46 6.77 -6.48 -8.69
CA ARG A 46 7.43 -5.17 -8.69
C ARG A 46 6.77 -4.24 -7.69
N VAL A 47 7.58 -3.50 -6.93
CA VAL A 47 7.07 -2.48 -5.99
C VAL A 47 7.05 -1.12 -6.66
N LEU A 48 5.94 -0.39 -6.51
CA LEU A 48 5.83 0.97 -7.06
C LEU A 48 6.85 1.89 -6.39
N GLY A 49 7.71 2.47 -7.22
CA GLY A 49 8.68 3.47 -6.81
C GLY A 49 8.08 4.87 -6.70
N ALA A 50 8.74 5.74 -5.92
CA ALA A 50 8.41 7.16 -5.89
C ALA A 50 8.90 7.85 -7.17
N ALA A 51 8.35 9.03 -7.46
CA ALA A 51 8.72 9.78 -8.67
C ALA A 51 10.21 10.14 -8.74
N ARG A 52 10.86 10.33 -7.58
CA ARG A 52 12.28 10.68 -7.46
C ARG A 52 13.17 9.49 -7.07
N GLY A 53 12.70 8.27 -7.29
CA GLY A 53 13.42 7.04 -6.94
C GLY A 53 13.13 6.54 -5.53
N GLY A 54 13.54 5.30 -5.25
CA GLY A 54 13.22 4.59 -4.01
C GLY A 54 11.77 4.10 -3.96
N LEU A 55 11.40 3.48 -2.84
CA LEU A 55 10.05 2.95 -2.60
C LEU A 55 9.04 4.07 -2.37
N ARG A 56 7.81 3.93 -2.90
CA ARG A 56 6.71 4.85 -2.60
C ARG A 56 5.87 4.31 -1.45
N TYR A 57 6.03 4.90 -0.27
CA TYR A 57 5.20 4.59 0.88
C TYR A 57 3.89 5.38 0.88
N PHE A 58 2.85 4.74 1.39
CA PHE A 58 1.52 5.30 1.61
C PHE A 58 1.17 5.24 3.09
N GLN A 59 0.48 6.28 3.57
CA GLN A 59 0.11 6.41 4.98
C GLN A 59 -1.32 5.94 5.27
N SER A 60 -2.09 5.62 4.23
CA SER A 60 -3.47 5.15 4.28
C SER A 60 -3.77 4.22 3.09
N LEU A 61 -4.77 3.35 3.26
CA LEU A 61 -5.30 2.53 2.16
C LEU A 61 -5.92 3.38 1.07
N ASP A 62 -6.66 4.44 1.42
CA ASP A 62 -7.26 5.36 0.45
C ASP A 62 -6.21 6.03 -0.46
N GLY A 63 -5.05 6.39 0.10
CA GLY A 63 -3.95 6.96 -0.67
C GLY A 63 -3.36 5.98 -1.68
N ALA A 64 -3.23 4.71 -1.30
CA ALA A 64 -2.79 3.65 -2.20
C ALA A 64 -3.86 3.35 -3.27
N ALA A 65 -5.13 3.25 -2.86
CA ALA A 65 -6.27 2.99 -3.73
C ALA A 65 -6.43 4.08 -4.80
N SER A 66 -6.32 5.36 -4.43
CA SER A 66 -6.38 6.49 -5.37
C SER A 66 -5.32 6.38 -6.46
N VAL A 67 -4.09 5.98 -6.10
CA VAL A 67 -3.03 5.76 -7.08
C VAL A 67 -3.33 4.58 -8.00
N LEU A 68 -3.77 3.45 -7.45
CA LEU A 68 -4.17 2.28 -8.26
C LEU A 68 -5.31 2.62 -9.24
N GLN A 69 -6.31 3.36 -8.79
CA GLN A 69 -7.41 3.82 -9.64
C GLN A 69 -6.93 4.76 -10.76
N SER A 70 -5.98 5.66 -10.46
CA SER A 70 -5.36 6.52 -11.48
C SER A 70 -4.60 5.74 -12.56
N TYR A 71 -4.24 4.49 -12.26
CA TYR A 71 -3.63 3.54 -13.18
C TYR A 71 -4.64 2.61 -13.86
N GLY A 72 -5.94 2.76 -13.61
CA GLY A 72 -6.97 1.88 -14.17
C GLY A 72 -7.16 0.56 -13.40
N ILE A 73 -6.50 0.38 -12.25
CA ILE A 73 -6.62 -0.83 -11.43
C ILE A 73 -7.73 -0.63 -10.40
N MET A 74 -8.89 -1.22 -10.67
CA MET A 74 -10.11 -1.08 -9.85
C MET A 74 -10.28 -2.16 -8.78
N LYS A 75 -9.55 -3.28 -8.91
CA LYS A 75 -9.58 -4.42 -7.99
C LYS A 75 -8.15 -4.77 -7.61
N PHE A 76 -7.91 -4.93 -6.33
CA PHE A 76 -6.61 -5.27 -5.76
C PHE A 76 -6.80 -5.92 -4.40
N ASP A 77 -5.81 -6.70 -3.98
CA ASP A 77 -5.80 -7.33 -2.66
C ASP A 77 -5.11 -6.43 -1.63
N VAL A 78 -5.46 -6.58 -0.36
CA VAL A 78 -4.83 -5.85 0.74
C VAL A 78 -4.36 -6.85 1.78
N ASN A 79 -3.08 -6.79 2.11
CA ASN A 79 -2.54 -7.41 3.32
C ASN A 79 -2.40 -6.33 4.41
N THR A 80 -3.07 -6.54 5.53
CA THR A 80 -3.01 -5.64 6.70
C THR A 80 -2.23 -6.25 7.87
N GLU A 81 -1.64 -7.43 7.70
CA GLU A 81 -0.85 -8.08 8.74
C GLU A 81 0.26 -7.12 9.24
N HIS A 82 0.33 -6.88 10.55
CA HIS A 82 1.30 -5.96 11.17
C HIS A 82 1.19 -4.47 10.75
N TRP A 83 0.17 -4.07 9.99
CA TRP A 83 -0.12 -2.67 9.72
C TRP A 83 -1.27 -2.16 10.59
N VAL A 84 -1.05 -1.04 11.28
CA VAL A 84 -2.04 -0.43 12.17
C VAL A 84 -2.63 0.81 11.49
N PRO A 85 -3.93 0.84 11.15
CA PRO A 85 -4.59 2.02 10.62
C PRO A 85 -4.49 3.21 11.59
N LYS A 86 -4.16 4.39 11.08
CA LYS A 86 -4.08 5.62 11.91
C LYS A 86 -5.39 5.96 12.61
N THR A 87 -6.53 5.58 12.02
CA THR A 87 -7.87 5.73 12.61
C THR A 87 -8.03 4.91 13.88
N MET A 88 -7.41 3.72 13.96
CA MET A 88 -7.43 2.86 15.15
C MET A 88 -6.63 3.47 16.30
N VAL A 89 -5.48 4.08 16.02
CA VAL A 89 -4.63 4.74 17.03
C VAL A 89 -5.27 6.03 17.56
N ARG A 90 -5.97 6.79 16.70
CA ARG A 90 -6.67 8.02 17.12
C ARG A 90 -7.86 7.75 18.03
N GLY A 91 -8.61 6.67 17.78
CA GLY A 91 -9.71 6.25 18.66
C GLY A 91 -9.24 5.93 20.08
N TYR A 92 -8.04 5.35 20.23
CA TYR A 92 -7.44 5.09 21.54
C TYR A 92 -7.10 6.36 22.32
N LYS A 93 -6.65 7.43 21.65
CA LYS A 93 -6.36 8.73 22.30
C LYS A 93 -7.61 9.53 22.68
N GLN A 94 -8.78 9.17 22.15
CA GLN A 94 -10.05 9.89 22.36
C GLN A 94 -11.08 9.07 23.14
N ALA A 95 -10.77 7.83 23.52
CA ALA A 95 -11.55 7.12 24.51
C ALA A 95 -11.57 8.00 25.77
N PRO A 96 -12.74 8.33 26.34
CA PRO A 96 -12.78 9.02 27.62
C PRO A 96 -11.94 8.17 28.58
N ALA A 97 -11.03 8.83 29.31
CA ALA A 97 -10.33 8.19 30.43
C ALA A 97 -11.38 7.40 31.20
N SER A 98 -11.14 6.11 31.38
CA SER A 98 -11.98 5.26 32.22
C SER A 98 -12.34 6.07 33.44
N VAL A 99 -13.61 6.43 33.56
CA VAL A 99 -14.14 7.01 34.80
C VAL A 99 -13.85 5.95 35.84
N ASP A 100 -12.82 6.22 36.65
CA ASP A 100 -12.61 5.51 37.89
C ASP A 100 -13.92 5.68 38.65
N ALA A 101 -14.66 4.57 38.72
CA ALA A 101 -15.84 4.44 39.54
C ALA A 101 -15.33 4.39 40.99
N ASP A 102 -15.06 5.56 41.55
CA ASP A 102 -14.91 5.72 42.98
C ASP A 102 -16.30 5.69 43.63
N GLU A 103 -16.32 4.87 44.69
CA GLU A 103 -17.40 4.45 45.60
C GLU A 103 -18.15 5.59 46.30
#